data_AF-A0A947BF68-F1
#
_entry.id   AF-A0A947BF68-F1
#
_cell.length_a   1.000
_cell.length_b   1.000
_cell.length_c   1.000
_cell.angle_alpha   90.00
_cell.angle_beta   90.00
_cell.angle_gamma   90.00
#
_symmetry.space_group_name_H-M   'P 1'
#
loop_
_entity.id
_entity.type
_entity.pdbx_description
1 polymer ?
#
loop_
_entity_poly.entity_id
_entity_poly.type
_entity_poly.pdbx_seq_one_letter_code
_entity_poly.pdbx_strand_id
1 'polypeptide(L)'
;MTDRLSLAVARGIVALPEGEVLVLGAVADSDLGALDKTRTRLLWRYHDAHLALAARGWTSVRKPGGPADGVVVFAPRAREAQRAYLRLAREMTDGPIIVDGPKTHGIDALYREIRQRADVSEAWSKAHG
;
A
#
# COMPACT_ATOMS: atom_id res chain seq x y z
N MET A 1 -7.89 0.38 14.87
CA MET A 1 -6.81 -0.45 14.30
C MET A 1 -7.31 -0.98 12.97
N THR A 2 -6.71 -0.52 11.86
CA THR A 2 -7.25 -0.75 10.51
C THR A 2 -6.61 -1.98 9.90
N ASP A 3 -7.21 -3.15 10.12
CA ASP A 3 -6.78 -4.50 9.70
C ASP A 3 -7.12 -4.87 8.25
N ARG A 4 -7.36 -3.87 7.39
CA ARG A 4 -7.97 -4.07 6.06
C ARG A 4 -7.11 -4.94 5.15
N LEU A 5 -5.81 -4.65 5.06
CA LEU A 5 -4.90 -5.41 4.22
C LEU A 5 -4.81 -6.86 4.70
N SER A 6 -4.59 -7.08 6.00
CA SER A 6 -4.51 -8.43 6.56
C SER A 6 -5.79 -9.22 6.37
N LEU A 7 -6.96 -8.60 6.52
CA LEU A 7 -8.24 -9.27 6.31
C LEU A 7 -8.49 -9.61 4.84
N ALA A 8 -8.11 -8.73 3.91
CA ALA A 8 -8.24 -8.99 2.48
C ALA A 8 -7.37 -10.16 2.01
N VAL A 9 -6.13 -10.24 2.51
CA VAL A 9 -5.21 -11.34 2.24
C VAL A 9 -5.72 -12.65 2.83
N ALA A 10 -6.14 -12.64 4.11
CA ALA A 10 -6.66 -13.82 4.79
C ALA A 10 -7.93 -14.40 4.13
N ARG A 11 -8.73 -13.56 3.47
CA ARG A 11 -9.94 -13.97 2.73
C ARG A 11 -9.67 -14.35 1.27
N GLY A 12 -8.42 -14.31 0.81
CA GLY A 12 -8.06 -14.59 -0.58
C GLY A 12 -8.56 -13.55 -1.58
N ILE A 13 -8.95 -12.36 -1.10
CA ILE A 13 -9.45 -11.25 -1.95
C ILE A 13 -8.29 -10.55 -2.63
N VAL A 14 -7.15 -10.48 -1.94
CA VAL A 14 -5.90 -9.93 -2.45
C VAL A 14 -4.82 -10.99 -2.33
N ALA A 15 -4.18 -11.31 -3.45
CA ALA A 15 -2.96 -12.11 -3.46
C ALA A 15 -1.76 -11.17 -3.36
N LEU A 16 -0.92 -11.38 -2.34
CA LEU A 16 0.40 -10.74 -2.28
C LEU A 16 1.36 -11.50 -3.20
N PRO A 17 2.27 -10.81 -3.90
CA PRO A 17 3.31 -11.49 -4.64
C PRO A 17 4.21 -12.29 -3.68
N GLU A 18 4.77 -13.40 -4.16
CA GLU A 18 5.72 -14.18 -3.37
C GLU A 18 7.08 -13.48 -3.24
N GLY A 19 7.38 -12.52 -4.12
CA GLY A 19 8.66 -11.80 -4.19
C GLY A 19 8.74 -10.53 -3.32
N GLU A 20 9.56 -9.57 -3.75
CA GLU A 20 9.76 -8.30 -3.04
C GLU A 20 8.52 -7.41 -3.13
N VAL A 21 8.12 -6.84 -1.99
CA VAL A 21 7.01 -5.89 -1.88
C VAL A 21 7.52 -4.52 -1.45
N LEU A 22 7.24 -3.51 -2.26
CA LEU A 22 7.45 -2.12 -1.88
C LEU A 22 6.16 -1.54 -1.26
N VAL A 23 6.27 -0.92 -0.09
CA VAL A 23 5.15 -0.25 0.56
C VAL A 23 5.34 1.26 0.49
N LEU A 24 4.33 1.95 -0.02
CA LEU A 24 4.25 3.40 -0.10
C LEU A 24 3.23 3.93 0.91
N GLY A 25 3.57 5.02 1.59
CA GLY A 25 2.63 5.73 2.45
C GLY A 25 2.35 5.10 3.81
N ALA A 26 3.12 4.09 4.23
CA ALA A 26 2.99 3.52 5.56
C ALA A 26 3.20 4.61 6.64
N VAL A 27 2.31 4.62 7.63
CA VAL A 27 2.35 5.45 8.83
C VAL A 27 2.62 4.57 10.05
N ALA A 28 2.86 5.18 11.21
CA ALA A 28 3.28 4.48 12.43
C ALA A 28 2.34 3.32 12.82
N ASP A 29 1.04 3.46 12.57
CA ASP A 29 -0.03 2.51 12.91
C ASP A 29 -0.55 1.70 11.72
N SER A 30 0.11 1.76 10.55
CA SER A 30 -0.26 0.96 9.39
C SER A 30 -0.28 -0.54 9.72
N ASP A 31 -1.33 -1.21 9.25
CA ASP A 31 -1.44 -2.67 9.28
C ASP A 31 -0.55 -3.28 8.18
N LEU A 32 0.50 -3.95 8.62
CA LEU A 32 1.46 -4.65 7.77
C LEU A 32 1.51 -6.14 8.15
N GLY A 33 0.56 -6.63 8.94
CA GLY A 33 0.60 -7.98 9.51
C GLY A 33 0.57 -9.10 8.48
N ALA A 34 -0.04 -8.82 7.31
CA ALA A 34 -0.08 -9.73 6.17
C ALA A 34 1.25 -9.84 5.41
N LEU A 35 2.20 -8.92 5.62
CA LEU A 35 3.42 -8.81 4.82
C LEU A 35 4.60 -9.52 5.48
N ASP A 36 5.45 -10.16 4.67
CA ASP A 36 6.72 -10.73 5.13
C ASP A 36 7.78 -9.62 5.27
N LYS A 37 8.29 -9.43 6.50
CA LYS A 37 9.32 -8.42 6.80
C LYS A 37 10.61 -8.59 6.00
N THR A 38 10.98 -9.83 5.65
CA THR A 38 12.22 -10.12 4.93
C THR A 38 12.15 -9.64 3.47
N ARG A 39 10.95 -9.68 2.88
CA ARG A 39 10.67 -9.32 1.49
C ARG A 39 10.01 -7.95 1.33
N THR A 40 9.72 -7.27 2.43
CA THR A 40 9.06 -5.96 2.40
C THR A 40 10.06 -4.83 2.59
N ARG A 41 9.93 -3.77 1.78
CA ARG A 41 10.65 -2.51 1.94
C ARG A 41 9.65 -1.37 2.05
N LEU A 42 9.82 -0.51 3.05
CA LEU A 42 8.96 0.64 3.26
C LEU A 42 9.63 1.90 2.70
N LEU A 43 8.97 2.63 1.80
CA LEU A 43 9.52 3.91 1.36
C LEU A 43 9.48 4.93 2.49
N TRP A 44 10.64 5.40 2.92
CA TRP A 44 10.76 6.39 3.98
C TRP A 44 10.27 7.76 3.49
N ARG A 45 9.14 8.21 4.05
CA ARG A 45 8.56 9.55 3.81
C ARG A 45 8.33 10.37 5.08
N TYR A 46 8.04 9.71 6.20
CA TYR A 46 7.73 10.36 7.48
C TYR A 46 8.70 9.88 8.56
N HIS A 47 9.28 10.82 9.32
CA HIS A 47 10.31 10.52 10.32
C HIS A 47 9.74 9.71 11.50
N ASP A 48 8.58 10.11 12.01
CA ASP A 48 7.82 9.43 13.06
C ASP A 48 7.44 8.00 12.65
N ALA A 49 6.92 7.82 11.43
CA ALA A 49 6.60 6.50 10.90
C ALA A 49 7.84 5.63 10.76
N HIS A 50 8.96 6.19 10.28
CA HIS A 50 10.22 5.45 10.15
C HIS A 50 10.69 4.90 11.51
N LEU A 51 10.72 5.73 12.55
CA LEU A 51 11.14 5.30 13.88
C LEU A 51 10.21 4.21 14.45
N ALA A 52 8.88 4.43 14.36
CA ALA A 52 7.90 3.47 14.88
C ALA A 52 7.95 2.12 14.14
N LEU A 53 8.12 2.14 12.82
CA LEU A 53 8.15 0.92 12.01
C LEU A 53 9.51 0.20 12.12
N ALA A 54 10.62 0.93 12.26
CA ALA A 54 11.92 0.34 12.56
C ALA A 54 11.91 -0.37 13.93
N ALA A 55 11.30 0.23 14.96
CA ALA A 55 11.11 -0.40 16.26
C ALA A 55 10.24 -1.68 16.18
N ARG A 56 9.34 -1.76 15.19
CA ARG A 56 8.54 -2.96 14.86
C ARG A 56 9.31 -3.96 13.97
N GLY A 57 10.57 -3.70 13.64
CA GLY A 57 11.44 -4.58 12.83
C GLY A 57 11.23 -4.47 11.32
N TRP A 58 10.64 -3.37 10.82
CA TRP A 58 10.50 -3.13 9.40
C TRP A 58 11.72 -2.43 8.80
N THR A 59 12.04 -2.78 7.55
CA THR A 59 13.13 -2.15 6.81
C THR A 59 12.60 -0.98 5.97
N SER A 60 13.07 0.23 6.24
CA SER A 60 12.78 1.41 5.41
C SER A 60 13.90 1.69 4.41
N VAL A 61 13.54 2.17 3.22
CA VAL A 61 14.47 2.59 2.17
C VAL A 61 14.20 4.04 1.76
N ARG A 62 15.26 4.81 1.46
CA ARG A 62 15.13 6.21 0.99
C ARG A 62 14.75 6.30 -0.49
N LYS A 63 15.15 5.29 -1.26
CA LYS A 63 14.84 5.11 -2.67
C LYS A 63 14.58 3.62 -2.92
N PRO A 64 13.63 3.26 -3.79
CA PRO A 64 13.47 1.88 -4.24
C PRO A 64 14.76 1.38 -4.90
N GLY A 65 15.13 0.11 -4.68
CA GLY A 65 16.36 -0.49 -5.23
C GLY A 65 16.23 -1.01 -6.66
N GLY A 66 15.02 -1.02 -7.20
CA GLY A 66 14.68 -1.62 -8.50
C GLY A 66 13.18 -1.92 -8.57
N PRO A 67 12.71 -2.58 -9.64
CA PRO A 67 11.34 -3.04 -9.71
C PRO A 67 11.07 -4.10 -8.64
N ALA A 68 9.99 -3.94 -7.90
CA ALA A 68 9.44 -4.91 -6.96
C ALA A 68 8.45 -5.84 -7.68
N ASP A 69 8.19 -7.00 -7.10
CA ASP A 69 7.18 -7.95 -7.60
C ASP A 69 5.75 -7.46 -7.35
N GLY A 70 5.56 -6.51 -6.43
CA GLY A 70 4.32 -5.77 -6.27
C GLY A 70 4.47 -4.57 -5.34
N VAL A 71 3.45 -3.72 -5.36
CA VAL A 71 3.45 -2.48 -4.56
C VAL A 71 2.17 -2.38 -3.74
N VAL A 72 2.31 -2.07 -2.45
CA VAL A 72 1.19 -1.71 -1.57
C VAL A 72 1.21 -0.21 -1.33
N VAL A 73 0.09 0.47 -1.59
CA VAL A 73 -0.08 1.90 -1.41
C VAL A 73 -1.11 2.17 -0.32
N PHE A 74 -0.65 2.68 0.82
CA PHE A 74 -1.55 3.31 1.79
C PHE A 74 -1.87 4.72 1.32
N ALA A 75 -3.11 4.92 0.89
CA ALA A 75 -3.56 6.14 0.22
C ALA A 75 -3.52 7.34 1.19
N PRO A 76 -2.68 8.37 0.91
CA PRO A 76 -2.66 9.59 1.71
C PRO A 76 -3.96 10.37 1.53
N ARG A 77 -4.24 11.32 2.43
CA ARG A 77 -5.45 12.16 2.36
C ARG A 77 -5.47 13.12 1.17
N ALA A 78 -4.31 13.63 0.75
CA ALA A 78 -4.20 14.59 -0.34
C ALA A 78 -4.27 13.89 -1.71
N ARG A 79 -5.16 14.35 -2.59
CA ARG A 79 -5.38 13.76 -3.93
C ARG A 79 -4.13 13.78 -4.82
N GLU A 80 -3.37 14.87 -4.80
CA GLU A 80 -2.13 14.95 -5.57
C GLU A 80 -1.10 13.94 -5.09
N ALA A 81 -0.99 13.75 -3.77
CA ALA A 81 -0.11 12.74 -3.19
C ALA A 81 -0.54 11.31 -3.55
N GLN A 82 -1.86 11.03 -3.60
CA GLN A 82 -2.38 9.74 -4.08
C GLN A 82 -1.93 9.49 -5.52
N ARG A 83 -2.12 10.46 -6.41
CA ARG A 83 -1.71 10.34 -7.82
C ARG A 83 -0.19 10.16 -7.96
N ALA A 84 0.60 10.89 -7.18
CA ALA A 84 2.05 10.75 -7.17
C ALA A 84 2.49 9.35 -6.71
N TYR A 85 1.82 8.78 -5.70
CA TYR A 85 2.12 7.43 -5.22
C TYR A 85 1.73 6.36 -6.23
N LEU A 86 0.62 6.53 -6.94
CA LEU A 86 0.23 5.58 -7.99
C LEU A 86 1.16 5.62 -9.20
N ARG A 87 1.63 6.80 -9.60
CA ARG A 87 2.66 6.94 -10.64
C ARG A 87 3.94 6.22 -10.22
N LEU A 88 4.42 6.49 -9.01
CA LEU A 88 5.59 5.81 -8.46
C LEU A 88 5.36 4.29 -8.38
N ALA A 89 4.18 3.85 -7.96
CA ALA A 89 3.86 2.42 -7.90
C ALA A 89 3.94 1.78 -9.29
N ARG A 90 3.38 2.43 -10.34
CA ARG A 90 3.50 1.95 -11.73
C ARG A 90 4.94 1.93 -12.25
N GLU A 91 5.79 2.84 -11.80
CA GLU A 91 7.22 2.85 -12.18
C GLU A 91 7.99 1.71 -11.50
N MET A 92 7.56 1.30 -10.31
CA MET A 92 8.27 0.35 -9.47
C MET A 92 7.79 -1.09 -9.62
N THR A 93 6.76 -1.37 -10.41
CA THR A 93 6.33 -2.75 -10.66
C THR A 93 5.50 -2.88 -11.94
N ASP A 94 5.71 -3.98 -12.64
CA ASP A 94 4.76 -4.48 -13.66
C ASP A 94 3.70 -5.41 -13.04
N GLY A 95 3.91 -5.81 -11.78
CA GLY A 95 3.02 -6.66 -11.00
C GLY A 95 1.84 -5.91 -10.36
N PRO A 96 1.17 -6.55 -9.38
CA PRO A 96 -0.02 -6.01 -8.74
C PRO A 96 0.28 -4.76 -7.92
N ILE A 97 -0.64 -3.80 -7.98
CA ILE A 97 -0.67 -2.62 -7.12
C ILE A 97 -1.92 -2.68 -6.25
N ILE A 98 -1.68 -2.82 -4.95
CA ILE A 98 -2.73 -2.92 -3.95
C ILE A 98 -2.88 -1.56 -3.31
N VAL A 99 -4.09 -1.00 -3.30
CA VAL A 99 -4.36 0.32 -2.71
C VAL A 99 -5.27 0.15 -1.51
N ASP A 100 -4.77 0.47 -0.32
CA ASP A 100 -5.55 0.52 0.92
C ASP A 100 -5.74 1.97 1.37
N GLY A 101 -6.94 2.32 1.82
CA GLY A 101 -7.18 3.63 2.41
C GLY A 101 -8.61 3.78 2.92
N PRO A 102 -8.84 4.69 3.87
CA PRO A 102 -10.19 4.96 4.35
C PRO A 102 -10.99 5.79 3.32
N LYS A 103 -12.32 5.63 3.33
CA LYS A 103 -13.23 6.45 2.52
C LYS A 103 -13.09 7.95 2.79
N THR A 104 -12.73 8.33 4.02
CA THR A 104 -12.46 9.72 4.42
C THR A 104 -11.25 10.33 3.71
N HIS A 105 -10.36 9.52 3.14
CA HIS A 105 -9.25 9.97 2.29
C HIS A 105 -9.63 10.01 0.80
N GLY A 106 -10.89 9.75 0.45
CA GLY A 106 -11.39 9.85 -0.92
C GLY A 106 -11.02 8.67 -1.82
N ILE A 107 -10.73 7.50 -1.25
CA ILE A 107 -10.34 6.30 -2.03
C ILE A 107 -11.41 5.88 -3.05
N ASP A 108 -12.69 6.08 -2.77
CA ASP A 108 -13.77 5.77 -3.72
C ASP A 108 -13.74 6.69 -4.96
N ALA A 109 -13.31 7.94 -4.78
CA ALA A 109 -13.12 8.87 -5.90
C ALA A 109 -11.87 8.47 -6.70
N LEU A 110 -10.80 8.08 -6.02
CA LEU A 110 -9.58 7.58 -6.65
C LEU A 110 -9.84 6.31 -7.46
N TYR A 111 -10.55 5.33 -6.89
CA TYR A 111 -10.93 4.10 -7.57
C TYR A 111 -11.74 4.36 -8.85
N ARG A 112 -12.75 5.25 -8.78
CA ARG A 112 -13.52 5.66 -9.97
C ARG A 112 -12.65 6.32 -11.03
N GLU A 113 -11.67 7.13 -10.64
CA GLU A 113 -10.72 7.75 -11.57
C GLU A 113 -9.83 6.70 -12.25
N ILE A 114 -9.25 5.76 -11.48
CA ILE A 114 -8.34 4.74 -12.01
C ILE A 114 -9.08 3.74 -12.92
N ARG A 115 -10.29 3.34 -12.54
CA ARG A 115 -11.10 2.39 -13.34
C ARG A 115 -11.40 2.86 -14.76
N GLN A 116 -11.33 4.17 -15.02
CA GLN A 116 -11.48 4.73 -16.35
C GLN A 116 -10.20 4.61 -17.22
N ARG A 117 -9.07 4.23 -16.62
CA ARG A 117 -7.73 4.33 -17.22
C ARG A 117 -6.91 3.05 -17.12
N ALA A 118 -7.29 2.10 -16.27
CA ALA A 118 -6.57 0.86 -16.04
C ALA A 118 -7.54 -0.28 -15.68
N ASP A 119 -7.10 -1.52 -15.90
CA ASP A 119 -7.79 -2.69 -15.39
C ASP A 119 -7.66 -2.73 -13.86
N VAL A 120 -8.78 -2.86 -13.18
CA VAL A 120 -8.86 -2.85 -11.72
C VAL A 120 -9.84 -3.92 -11.25
N SER A 121 -9.45 -4.63 -10.20
CA SER A 121 -10.35 -5.57 -9.52
C SER A 121 -11.54 -4.84 -8.91
N GLU A 122 -12.54 -5.61 -8.48
CA GLU A 122 -13.61 -5.06 -7.64
C GLU A 122 -13.04 -4.45 -6.36
N ALA A 123 -13.60 -3.31 -5.96
CA ALA A 123 -13.21 -2.65 -4.72
C ALA A 123 -13.71 -3.46 -3.53
N TRP A 124 -12.79 -3.86 -2.65
CA TRP A 124 -13.14 -4.46 -1.37
C TRP A 124 -13.26 -3.38 -0.29
N SER A 125 -14.44 -3.26 0.30
CA SER A 125 -14.71 -2.37 1.42
C SER A 125 -15.03 -3.22 2.65
N LYS A 126 -14.28 -3.02 3.74
CA LYS A 126 -14.72 -3.44 5.08
C LYS A 126 -15.90 -2.54 5.49
N ALA A 127 -17.13 -2.93 5.12
CA ALA A 127 -18.34 -2.29 5.63
C ALA A 127 -18.63 -2.84 7.03
N HIS A 128 -18.65 -1.94 8.01
CA HIS A 128 -19.05 -2.12 9.41
C HIS A 128 -18.46 -3.29 10.22
N GLY A 129 -17.53 -2.92 11.11
CA GLY A 129 -17.70 -3.16 12.54
C GLY A 129 -17.73 -1.81 13.22
#